data_AF-I3QK09-F1
#
_entry.id   AF-I3QK09-F1
#
_cell.length_a   1.000
_cell.length_b   1.000
_cell.length_c   1.000
_cell.angle_alpha   90.00
_cell.angle_beta   90.00
_cell.angle_gamma   90.00
#
_symmetry.space_group_name_H-M   'P 1'
#
loop_
_entity.id
_entity.type
_entity.pdbx_description
1 polymer ?
#
loop_
_entity_poly.entity_id
_entity_poly.type
_entity_poly.pdbx_seq_one_letter_code
_entity_poly.pdbx_strand_id
1 'polypeptide(L)'
;LIGVPLYGVITSYLFNREYAESTLKNLLTIPVSRISLIVSKLVLLLIWIMMLTLIAWVLTLLFGLIGQFEGLSSAVLIEGFKQFMIGGALLFFLVSPIIFVTLLFKNYVPTIIFTIIISMVSIMVYGTEYSALFPWSAVWVIASGT
;
A
#
# COMPACT_ATOMS: atom_id res chain seq x y z
N LEU A 1 9.17 0.87 -0.44
CA LEU A 1 9.51 0.58 -1.86
C LEU A 1 9.04 -0.81 -2.30
N ILE A 2 9.44 -1.89 -1.62
CA ILE A 2 9.10 -3.27 -2.03
C ILE A 2 7.66 -3.71 -1.61
N GLY A 3 6.98 -2.98 -0.72
CA GLY A 3 5.63 -3.35 -0.27
C GLY A 3 4.50 -3.10 -1.28
N VAL A 4 4.75 -2.39 -2.38
CA VAL A 4 3.71 -1.98 -3.34
C VAL A 4 3.02 -3.18 -4.03
N PRO A 5 3.72 -4.24 -4.47
CA PRO A 5 3.07 -5.43 -5.04
C PRO A 5 2.17 -6.16 -4.03
N LEU A 6 2.53 -6.18 -2.75
CA LEU A 6 1.72 -6.76 -1.68
C LEU A 6 0.36 -6.05 -1.54
N TYR A 7 0.37 -4.72 -1.51
CA TYR A 7 -0.86 -3.92 -1.52
C TYR A 7 -1.66 -4.09 -2.82
N GLY A 8 -0.95 -4.23 -3.95
CA GLY A 8 -1.54 -4.54 -5.24
C GLY A 8 -2.32 -5.86 -5.25
N VAL A 9 -1.72 -6.91 -4.69
CA VAL A 9 -2.36 -8.22 -4.58
C VAL A 9 -3.60 -8.13 -3.69
N ILE A 10 -3.51 -7.53 -2.50
CA ILE A 10 -4.64 -7.37 -1.57
C ILE A 10 -5.78 -6.58 -2.23
N THR A 11 -5.45 -5.46 -2.90
CA THR A 11 -6.41 -4.63 -3.63
C THR A 11 -7.07 -5.44 -4.75
N SER A 12 -6.27 -6.14 -5.55
CA SER A 12 -6.77 -6.94 -6.67
C SER A 12 -7.68 -8.07 -6.19
N TYR A 13 -7.36 -8.71 -5.07
CA TYR A 13 -8.15 -9.78 -4.48
C TYR A 13 -9.46 -9.25 -3.92
N LEU A 14 -9.43 -8.16 -3.13
CA LEU A 14 -10.62 -7.57 -2.50
C LEU A 14 -11.64 -7.10 -3.54
N PHE A 15 -11.18 -6.54 -4.67
CA PHE A 15 -12.06 -6.07 -5.73
C PHE A 15 -12.45 -7.16 -6.72
N ASN A 16 -11.57 -8.08 -7.11
CA ASN A 16 -11.92 -9.13 -8.09
C ASN A 16 -12.67 -10.31 -7.49
N ARG A 17 -12.61 -10.57 -6.17
CA ARG A 17 -13.29 -11.73 -5.57
C ARG A 17 -14.79 -11.77 -5.88
N GLU A 18 -15.47 -10.63 -5.80
CA GLU A 18 -16.90 -10.54 -6.10
C GLU A 18 -17.24 -10.64 -7.60
N TYR A 19 -16.30 -10.26 -8.47
CA TYR A 19 -16.44 -10.47 -9.92
C TYR A 19 -16.22 -11.95 -10.27
N ALA A 20 -15.25 -12.60 -9.64
CA ALA A 20 -14.92 -14.01 -9.86
C ALA A 20 -16.03 -14.95 -9.34
N GLU A 21 -16.64 -14.63 -8.20
CA GLU A 21 -17.71 -15.44 -7.61
C GLU A 21 -19.11 -15.12 -8.15
N SER A 22 -19.25 -14.21 -9.13
CA SER A 22 -20.53 -13.74 -9.67
C SER A 22 -21.53 -13.18 -8.65
N THR A 23 -21.10 -12.97 -7.40
CA THR A 23 -21.92 -12.50 -6.27
C THR A 23 -22.31 -11.04 -6.39
N LEU A 24 -21.62 -10.26 -7.24
CA LEU A 24 -21.97 -8.86 -7.50
C LEU A 24 -23.42 -8.70 -7.99
N LYS A 25 -23.94 -9.65 -8.77
CA LYS A 25 -25.34 -9.62 -9.25
C LYS A 25 -26.35 -9.84 -8.12
N ASN A 26 -26.01 -10.71 -7.17
CA ASN A 26 -26.82 -11.00 -5.98
C ASN A 26 -26.72 -9.91 -4.91
N LEU A 27 -25.64 -9.13 -4.89
CA LEU A 27 -25.50 -7.95 -4.03
C LEU A 27 -26.33 -6.75 -4.52
N LEU A 28 -26.57 -6.67 -5.85
CA LEU A 28 -27.40 -5.63 -6.45
C LEU A 28 -28.90 -5.85 -6.30
N THR A 29 -29.34 -7.05 -5.91
CA THR A 29 -30.76 -7.35 -5.62
C THR A 29 -31.16 -7.00 -4.19
N ILE A 30 -30.19 -6.86 -3.28
CA ILE A 30 -30.40 -6.31 -1.93
C ILE A 30 -30.31 -4.78 -2.05
N PRO A 31 -31.13 -3.97 -1.35
CA PRO A 31 -31.12 -2.51 -1.45
C PRO A 31 -29.89 -1.89 -0.75
N VAL A 32 -28.68 -2.28 -1.16
CA VAL A 32 -27.42 -1.71 -0.69
C VAL A 32 -26.90 -0.76 -1.76
N SER A 33 -26.56 0.46 -1.37
CA SER A 33 -26.04 1.44 -2.33
C SER A 33 -24.64 1.04 -2.82
N ARG A 34 -24.39 1.21 -4.13
CA ARG A 34 -23.08 0.91 -4.74
C ARG A 34 -21.93 1.71 -4.09
N ILE A 35 -22.23 2.93 -3.63
CA ILE A 35 -21.28 3.81 -2.96
C ILE A 35 -20.88 3.23 -1.60
N SER A 36 -21.84 2.75 -0.79
CA SER A 36 -21.55 2.15 0.51
C SER A 36 -20.61 0.94 0.40
N LEU A 37 -20.77 0.14 -0.65
CA LEU A 37 -19.96 -1.05 -0.92
C LEU A 37 -18.50 -0.67 -1.30
N ILE A 38 -18.33 0.39 -2.10
CA ILE A 38 -17.00 0.89 -2.45
C ILE A 38 -16.32 1.52 -1.22
N VAL A 39 -17.04 2.32 -0.44
CA VAL A 39 -16.51 2.96 0.77
C VAL A 39 -16.07 1.93 1.80
N SER A 40 -16.86 0.88 2.05
CA SER A 40 -16.46 -0.18 2.98
C SER A 40 -15.17 -0.89 2.53
N LYS A 41 -14.99 -1.11 1.22
CA LYS A 41 -13.76 -1.69 0.67
C LYS A 41 -12.56 -0.77 0.82
N LEU A 42 -12.73 0.53 0.60
CA LEU A 42 -11.67 1.52 0.81
C LEU A 42 -11.25 1.57 2.27
N VAL A 43 -12.19 1.52 3.22
CA VAL A 43 -11.90 1.46 4.66
C VAL A 43 -11.15 0.16 5.00
N LEU A 44 -11.57 -0.99 4.47
CA LEU A 44 -10.86 -2.25 4.66
C LEU A 44 -9.42 -2.19 4.10
N LEU A 45 -9.22 -1.58 2.94
CA LEU A 45 -7.88 -1.38 2.37
C LEU A 45 -7.01 -0.49 3.24
N LEU A 46 -7.57 0.61 3.77
CA LEU A 46 -6.86 1.49 4.69
C LEU A 46 -6.40 0.71 5.94
N ILE A 47 -7.30 -0.06 6.55
CA ILE A 47 -6.98 -0.89 7.73
C ILE A 47 -5.86 -1.88 7.39
N TRP A 48 -5.91 -2.54 6.23
CA TRP A 48 -4.86 -3.47 5.79
C TRP A 48 -3.51 -2.79 5.61
N ILE A 49 -3.47 -1.62 4.99
CA ILE A 49 -2.23 -0.85 4.78
C ILE A 49 -1.65 -0.39 6.12
N MET A 50 -2.48 0.12 7.03
CA MET A 50 -2.05 0.52 8.36
C MET A 50 -1.56 -0.67 9.21
N MET A 51 -2.21 -1.82 9.10
CA MET A 51 -1.77 -3.05 9.77
C MET A 51 -0.41 -3.51 9.24
N LEU A 52 -0.23 -3.58 7.93
CA LEU A 52 1.02 -4.03 7.31
C LEU A 52 2.18 -3.07 7.59
N THR A 53 1.93 -1.77 7.59
CA THR A 53 2.95 -0.77 7.95
C THR A 53 3.34 -0.87 9.43
N LEU A 54 2.39 -1.11 10.33
CA LEU A 54 2.68 -1.38 11.74
C LEU A 54 3.54 -2.65 11.91
N ILE A 55 3.18 -3.74 11.24
CA ILE A 55 3.94 -5.00 11.28
C ILE A 55 5.36 -4.79 10.76
N ALA A 56 5.51 -4.05 9.65
CA ALA A 56 6.81 -3.73 9.09
C ALA A 56 7.68 -2.93 10.07
N TRP A 57 7.10 -1.93 10.75
CA TRP A 57 7.79 -1.17 11.79
C TRP A 57 8.24 -2.06 12.95
N VAL A 58 7.34 -2.90 13.49
CA VAL A 58 7.68 -3.85 14.58
C VAL A 58 8.80 -4.80 14.18
N LEU A 59 8.76 -5.36 12.95
CA LEU A 59 9.84 -6.20 12.44
C LEU A 59 11.16 -5.44 12.35
N THR A 60 11.12 -4.19 11.86
CA THR A 60 12.31 -3.34 11.77
C THR A 60 12.91 -3.08 13.16
N LEU A 61 12.06 -2.87 14.17
CA LEU A 61 12.50 -2.74 15.56
C LEU A 61 13.13 -4.03 16.10
N LEU A 62 12.49 -5.18 15.87
CA LEU A 62 13.01 -6.47 16.32
C LEU A 62 14.38 -6.76 15.71
N PHE A 63 14.56 -6.51 14.40
CA PHE A 63 15.85 -6.63 13.75
C PHE A 63 16.88 -5.63 14.29
N GLY A 64 16.47 -4.39 14.58
CA GLY A 64 17.34 -3.39 15.20
C GLY A 64 17.83 -3.79 16.59
N LEU A 65 16.96 -4.41 17.40
CA LEU A 65 17.30 -4.93 18.73
C LEU A 65 18.24 -6.14 18.67
N ILE A 66 17.97 -7.09 17.77
CA ILE A 66 18.83 -8.27 17.57
C ILE A 66 20.20 -7.86 17.05
N GLY A 67 20.27 -6.86 16.16
CA GLY A 67 21.51 -6.34 15.60
C GLY A 67 22.37 -5.51 16.57
N GLN A 68 21.88 -5.21 17.78
CA GLN A 68 22.56 -4.42 18.81
C GLN A 68 23.20 -3.12 18.27
N PHE A 69 22.46 -2.38 17.43
CA PHE A 69 22.96 -1.12 16.88
C PHE A 69 23.08 -0.05 17.97
N GLU A 70 24.27 0.50 18.16
CA GLU A 70 24.56 1.55 19.15
C GLU A 70 23.75 2.86 18.93
N GLY A 71 23.20 3.04 17.73
CA GLY A 71 22.37 4.20 17.37
C GLY A 71 20.87 4.09 17.74
N LEU A 72 20.44 3.01 18.42
CA LEU A 72 19.03 2.76 18.74
C LEU A 72 18.57 3.62 19.93
N SER A 73 18.39 4.92 19.68
CA SER A 73 17.86 5.89 20.64
C SER A 73 16.33 5.96 20.60
N SER A 74 15.70 6.34 21.71
CA SER A 74 14.26 6.60 21.78
C SER A 74 13.79 7.65 20.75
N ALA A 75 14.67 8.60 20.40
CA ALA A 75 14.40 9.60 19.38
C ALA A 75 14.23 8.96 17.98
N VAL A 76 15.12 8.03 17.61
CA VAL A 76 15.09 7.33 16.32
C VAL A 76 13.86 6.43 16.21
N LEU A 77 13.43 5.82 17.33
CA LEU A 77 12.21 5.01 17.38
C LEU A 77 10.95 5.85 17.08
N ILE A 78 10.83 7.01 17.71
CA ILE A 78 9.69 7.93 17.52
C ILE A 78 9.68 8.51 16.11
N GLU A 79 10.85 8.89 15.60
CA GLU A 79 11.00 9.38 14.25
C GLU A 79 10.62 8.30 13.24
N GLY A 80 11.20 7.10 13.32
CA GLY A 80 10.85 5.96 12.48
C GLY A 80 9.35 5.65 12.53
N PHE A 81 8.72 5.67 13.70
CA PHE A 81 7.28 5.46 13.81
C PHE A 81 6.48 6.49 13.00
N LYS A 82 6.84 7.78 13.09
CA LYS A 82 6.19 8.84 12.30
C LYS A 82 6.39 8.62 10.80
N GLN A 83 7.60 8.28 10.37
CA GLN A 83 7.91 8.03 8.96
C GLN A 83 7.06 6.87 8.40
N PHE A 84 6.91 5.78 9.15
CA PHE A 84 6.07 4.64 8.76
C PHE A 84 4.57 5.00 8.69
N MET A 85 4.07 5.78 9.64
CA MET A 85 2.66 6.20 9.66
C MET A 85 2.34 7.17 8.51
N ILE A 86 3.19 8.18 8.29
CA ILE A 86 3.04 9.15 7.18
C ILE A 86 3.15 8.42 5.84
N GLY A 87 4.15 7.52 5.71
CA GLY A 87 4.32 6.71 4.51
C GLY A 87 3.12 5.81 4.23
N GLY A 88 2.55 5.17 5.26
CA GLY A 88 1.34 4.36 5.12
C GLY A 88 0.14 5.15 4.63
N ALA A 89 -0.10 6.34 5.19
CA ALA A 89 -1.19 7.21 4.78
C ALA A 89 -1.04 7.71 3.33
N LEU A 90 0.17 8.13 2.94
CA LEU A 90 0.47 8.56 1.56
C LEU A 90 0.31 7.41 0.55
N LEU A 91 0.75 6.21 0.90
CA LEU A 91 0.57 5.02 0.06
C LEU A 91 -0.91 4.69 -0.16
N PHE A 92 -1.78 4.89 0.83
CA PHE A 92 -3.22 4.71 0.65
C PHE A 92 -3.80 5.62 -0.45
N PHE A 93 -3.38 6.89 -0.52
CA PHE A 93 -3.82 7.78 -1.60
C PHE A 93 -3.35 7.29 -2.98
N LEU A 94 -2.16 6.70 -3.06
CA LEU A 94 -1.60 6.12 -4.29
C LEU A 94 -2.23 4.78 -4.70
N VAL A 95 -3.09 4.18 -3.88
CA VAL A 95 -3.83 2.97 -4.25
C VAL A 95 -5.01 3.29 -5.16
N SER A 96 -5.49 4.54 -5.21
CA SER A 96 -6.54 5.00 -6.12
C SER A 96 -6.33 4.60 -7.61
N PRO A 97 -5.16 4.89 -8.24
CA PRO A 97 -4.90 4.45 -9.62
C PRO A 97 -4.82 2.93 -9.77
N ILE A 98 -4.40 2.19 -8.73
CA ILE A 98 -4.35 0.72 -8.73
C ILE A 98 -5.77 0.15 -8.78
N ILE A 99 -6.68 0.69 -7.95
CA ILE A 99 -8.10 0.31 -7.94
C ILE A 99 -8.73 0.56 -9.32
N PHE A 100 -8.42 1.69 -9.95
CA PHE A 100 -8.93 2.00 -11.29
C PHE A 100 -8.51 0.95 -12.33
N VAL A 101 -7.23 0.54 -12.32
CA VAL A 101 -6.72 -0.54 -13.18
C VAL A 101 -7.44 -1.86 -12.88
N THR A 102 -7.63 -2.21 -11.61
CA THR A 102 -8.35 -3.42 -11.23
C THR A 102 -9.78 -3.45 -11.75
N LEU A 103 -10.50 -2.34 -11.64
CA LEU A 103 -11.88 -2.22 -12.13
C LEU A 103 -11.99 -2.28 -13.65
N LEU A 104 -11.00 -1.74 -14.37
CA LEU A 104 -10.97 -1.74 -15.84
C LEU A 104 -10.79 -3.16 -16.40
N PHE A 105 -9.83 -3.92 -15.86
CA PHE A 105 -9.46 -5.22 -16.41
C PHE A 105 -10.23 -6.40 -15.82
N LYS A 106 -10.93 -6.22 -14.68
CA LYS A 106 -11.75 -7.25 -13.99
C LYS A 106 -11.02 -8.60 -13.81
N ASN A 107 -9.69 -8.53 -13.71
CA ASN A 107 -8.80 -9.66 -13.56
C ASN A 107 -7.67 -9.24 -12.61
N TYR A 108 -7.18 -10.20 -11.82
CA TYR A 108 -6.10 -9.97 -10.86
C TYR A 108 -4.74 -9.80 -11.57
N VAL A 109 -4.52 -10.50 -12.69
CA VAL A 109 -3.21 -10.55 -13.38
C VAL A 109 -2.71 -9.15 -13.81
N PRO A 110 -3.50 -8.30 -14.52
CA PRO A 110 -3.01 -7.00 -14.96
C PRO A 110 -2.68 -6.06 -13.79
N THR A 111 -3.44 -6.15 -12.69
CA THR A 111 -3.19 -5.35 -11.48
C THR A 111 -1.86 -5.74 -10.85
N ILE A 112 -1.59 -7.05 -10.73
CA ILE A 112 -0.34 -7.55 -10.14
C ILE A 112 0.85 -7.11 -11.00
N ILE A 113 0.80 -7.31 -12.32
CA ILE A 113 1.85 -6.87 -13.25
C ILE A 113 2.10 -5.36 -13.12
N PHE A 114 1.04 -4.55 -13.07
CA PHE A 114 1.15 -3.11 -12.91
C PHE A 114 1.88 -2.72 -11.62
N THR A 115 1.55 -3.36 -10.49
CA THR A 115 2.21 -3.07 -9.21
C THR A 115 3.65 -3.57 -9.13
N ILE A 116 3.99 -4.65 -9.83
CA ILE A 116 5.38 -5.11 -9.98
C ILE A 116 6.20 -4.08 -10.75
N ILE A 117 5.67 -3.56 -11.88
CA ILE A 117 6.34 -2.52 -12.67
C ILE A 117 6.58 -1.27 -11.83
N ILE A 118 5.57 -0.81 -11.08
CA ILE A 118 5.72 0.33 -10.16
C ILE A 118 6.84 0.07 -9.15
N SER A 119 6.91 -1.12 -8.56
CA SER A 119 7.95 -1.46 -7.60
C SER A 119 9.34 -1.47 -8.25
N MET A 120 9.46 -1.98 -9.48
CA MET A 120 10.74 -1.99 -10.20
C MET A 120 11.21 -0.56 -10.50
N VAL A 121 10.32 0.30 -11.01
CA VAL A 121 10.65 1.71 -11.26
C VAL A 121 11.02 2.42 -9.96
N SER A 122 10.28 2.16 -8.87
CA SER A 122 10.59 2.73 -7.54
C SER A 122 12.01 2.41 -7.08
N ILE A 123 12.50 1.19 -7.36
CA ILE A 123 13.86 0.75 -7.00
C ILE A 123 14.89 1.37 -7.93
N MET A 124 14.61 1.47 -9.23
CA MET A 124 15.54 2.08 -10.21
C MET A 124 15.79 3.56 -9.94
N VAL A 125 14.75 4.28 -9.50
CA VAL A 125 14.81 5.72 -9.25
C VAL A 125 15.34 6.02 -7.83
N TYR A 126 15.43 5.02 -6.96
CA TYR A 126 15.92 5.17 -5.59
C TYR A 126 17.35 5.76 -5.56
N GLY A 127 17.54 6.81 -4.78
CA GLY A 127 18.84 7.50 -4.64
C GLY A 127 19.21 8.44 -5.78
N THR A 128 18.34 8.63 -6.78
CA THR A 128 18.53 9.63 -7.84
C THR A 128 17.74 10.92 -7.55
N GLU A 129 18.11 12.04 -8.18
CA GLU A 129 17.35 13.31 -8.10
C GLU A 129 15.89 13.17 -8.56
N TYR A 130 15.60 12.16 -9.39
CA TYR A 130 14.27 11.87 -9.91
C TYR A 130 13.37 11.13 -8.90
N SER A 131 13.88 10.74 -7.73
CA SER A 131 13.11 10.03 -6.69
C SER A 131 11.94 10.82 -6.13
N ALA A 132 12.01 12.16 -6.17
CA ALA A 132 10.91 13.04 -5.79
C ALA A 132 9.80 13.13 -6.87
N LEU A 133 10.11 12.83 -8.14
CA LEU A 133 9.14 12.96 -9.25
C LEU A 133 8.23 11.73 -9.36
N PHE A 134 8.71 10.56 -8.96
CA PHE A 134 7.92 9.33 -9.07
C PHE A 134 7.04 9.15 -7.81
N PRO A 135 5.69 9.12 -7.92
CA PRO A 135 4.81 9.25 -6.75
C PRO A 135 5.06 8.21 -5.65
N TRP A 136 5.38 6.96 -6.01
CA TRP A 136 5.63 5.88 -5.04
C TRP A 136 7.00 5.96 -4.36
N SER A 137 8.01 6.57 -4.99
CA SER A 137 9.27 6.88 -4.32
C SER A 137 9.21 8.21 -3.57
N ALA A 138 8.41 9.17 -4.04
CA ALA A 138 8.19 10.45 -3.38
C ALA A 138 7.62 10.28 -1.97
N VAL A 139 6.79 9.25 -1.74
CA VAL A 139 6.33 8.92 -0.38
C VAL A 139 7.49 8.68 0.58
N TRP A 140 8.54 7.99 0.11
CA TRP A 140 9.71 7.72 0.93
C TRP A 140 10.49 9.00 1.19
N VAL A 141 10.75 9.81 0.15
CA VAL A 141 11.43 11.12 0.23
C VAL A 141 10.73 12.06 1.24
N ILE A 142 9.41 12.16 1.15
CA ILE A 142 8.59 12.99 2.06
C ILE A 142 8.63 12.45 3.49
N ALA A 143 8.60 11.13 3.65
CA ALA A 143 8.66 10.51 4.97
C ALA A 143 10.05 10.65 5.62
N SER A 144 11.14 10.52 4.85
CA SER A 144 12.51 10.64 5.36
C SER A 144 12.96 12.09 5.57
N GLY A 145 12.25 13.07 5.03
CA GLY A 145 12.58 14.50 5.17
C GLY A 145 13.86 14.90 4.42
N THR A 146 14.22 14.14 3.38
CA THR A 146 15.42 14.31 2.52
C THR A 146 14.98 14.66 1.11
#